data_AF-A0A7S1CGC0-F1
#
_entry.id   AF-A0A7S1CGC0-F1
#
_cell.length_a   1.000
_cell.length_b   1.000
_cell.length_c   1.000
_cell.angle_alpha   90.00
_cell.angle_beta   90.00
_cell.angle_gamma   90.00
#
_symmetry.space_group_name_H-M   'P 1'
#
loop_
_entity.id
_entity.type
_entity.pdbx_description
1 polymer ?
#
loop_
_entity_poly.entity_id
_entity_poly.type
_entity_poly.pdbx_seq_one_letter_code
_entity_poly.pdbx_strand_id
1 'polypeptide(L)'
;MEHCPPEYPVKVRVSYQKLLKCWVLNQLHARPPKPQTKKYLFRALRATKFFQTTELDWVEAGLQVCRQGYNMLNLLIHRKNLNYLHLDYNFNLKPIKTLTTKERKKSRFGNAFHLTREILRLTKLIVDTHVQYRLGNVDAFQLADGLQYTFAHVGQLTGMYRYKYRLMRQIRMCKDLKHLIYYRFNT
;
A
#
# COMPACT_ATOMS: atom_id res chain seq x y z
N MET A 1 -7.49 8.02 -24.69
CA MET A 1 -8.23 9.13 -25.31
C MET A 1 -8.74 8.73 -26.67
N GLU A 2 -8.06 7.80 -27.35
CA GLU A 2 -8.60 7.06 -28.51
C GLU A 2 -9.74 6.12 -28.12
N HIS A 3 -10.58 5.80 -29.11
CA HIS A 3 -11.63 4.78 -29.00
C HIS A 3 -11.01 3.40 -28.80
N CYS A 4 -11.69 2.55 -28.01
CA CYS A 4 -11.27 1.16 -27.86
C CYS A 4 -11.51 0.40 -29.18
N PRO A 5 -10.55 -0.42 -29.66
CA PRO A 5 -10.78 -1.29 -30.81
C PRO A 5 -12.02 -2.18 -30.63
N PRO A 6 -12.85 -2.37 -31.67
CA PRO A 6 -14.10 -3.12 -31.57
C PRO A 6 -13.88 -4.61 -31.28
N GLU A 7 -12.76 -5.17 -31.76
CA GLU A 7 -12.29 -6.55 -31.53
C GLU A 7 -12.10 -6.89 -30.05
N TYR A 8 -11.86 -5.89 -29.20
CA TYR A 8 -11.57 -6.13 -27.78
C TYR A 8 -12.82 -6.64 -27.04
N PRO A 9 -12.67 -7.58 -26.08
CA PRO A 9 -13.80 -8.13 -25.36
C PRO A 9 -14.46 -7.07 -24.47
N VAL A 10 -15.71 -7.34 -24.11
CA VAL A 10 -16.53 -6.47 -23.23
C VAL A 10 -15.79 -6.04 -21.96
N LYS A 11 -15.04 -6.96 -21.34
CA LYS A 11 -14.23 -6.68 -20.13
C LYS A 11 -13.30 -5.49 -20.31
N VAL A 12 -12.62 -5.38 -21.45
CA VAL A 12 -11.64 -4.32 -21.72
C VAL A 12 -12.37 -3.03 -22.11
N ARG A 13 -13.40 -3.12 -22.96
CA ARG A 13 -14.22 -1.97 -23.37
C ARG A 13 -14.83 -1.24 -22.15
N VAL A 14 -15.33 -1.98 -21.17
CA VAL A 14 -15.83 -1.40 -19.90
C VAL A 14 -14.73 -0.70 -19.11
N SER A 15 -13.51 -1.23 -19.10
CA SER A 15 -12.36 -0.60 -18.44
C SER A 15 -11.96 0.72 -19.12
N TYR A 16 -11.96 0.79 -20.45
CA TYR A 16 -11.78 2.04 -21.19
C TYR A 16 -12.80 3.10 -20.76
N GLN A 17 -14.09 2.74 -20.74
CA GLN A 17 -15.16 3.66 -20.34
C GLN A 17 -14.98 4.17 -18.91
N LYS A 18 -14.62 3.29 -17.96
CA LYS A 18 -14.40 3.66 -16.55
C LYS A 18 -13.20 4.57 -16.34
N LEU A 19 -12.10 4.32 -17.06
CA LEU A 19 -10.92 5.17 -17.01
C LEU A 19 -11.22 6.55 -17.62
N LEU A 20 -11.94 6.60 -18.74
CA LEU A 20 -12.41 7.85 -19.33
C LEU A 20 -13.33 8.62 -18.37
N LYS A 21 -14.28 7.94 -17.72
CA LYS A 21 -15.11 8.55 -16.67
C LYS A 21 -14.28 9.15 -15.55
N CYS A 22 -13.24 8.47 -15.08
CA CYS A 22 -12.35 8.99 -14.06
C CYS A 22 -11.62 10.25 -14.54
N TRP A 23 -11.15 10.26 -15.79
CA TRP A 23 -10.49 11.41 -16.38
C TRP A 23 -11.45 12.61 -16.51
N VAL A 24 -12.66 12.42 -17.08
CA VAL A 24 -13.68 13.48 -17.20
C VAL A 24 -14.04 14.06 -15.83
N LEU A 25 -14.27 13.21 -14.82
CA LEU A 25 -14.59 13.68 -13.47
C LEU A 25 -13.45 14.47 -12.81
N ASN A 26 -12.19 14.16 -13.15
CA ASN A 26 -11.04 14.93 -12.67
C ASN A 26 -10.98 16.30 -13.36
N GLN A 27 -11.27 16.39 -14.66
CA GLN A 27 -11.30 17.65 -15.41
C GLN A 27 -12.48 18.53 -14.99
N LEU A 28 -13.68 17.96 -14.86
CA LEU A 28 -14.90 18.68 -14.50
C LEU A 28 -14.81 19.37 -13.13
N HIS A 29 -14.14 18.72 -12.17
CA HIS A 29 -13.98 19.24 -10.81
C HIS A 29 -12.61 19.86 -10.56
N ALA A 30 -11.81 20.08 -11.61
CA ALA A 30 -10.54 20.77 -11.49
C ALA A 30 -10.79 22.20 -11.00
N ARG A 31 -10.14 22.57 -9.91
CA ARG A 31 -10.16 23.94 -9.36
C ARG A 31 -8.74 24.45 -9.29
N PRO A 32 -8.48 25.74 -9.57
CA PRO A 32 -7.16 26.31 -9.36
C PRO A 32 -6.76 26.10 -7.89
N PRO A 33 -5.49 25.72 -7.63
CA PRO A 33 -5.04 25.51 -6.26
C PRO A 33 -5.19 26.81 -5.48
N LYS A 34 -5.80 26.73 -4.29
CA LYS A 34 -5.89 27.89 -3.41
C LYS A 34 -4.48 28.33 -3.01
N PRO A 35 -4.16 29.63 -3.02
CA PRO A 35 -2.88 30.10 -2.48
C PRO A 35 -2.78 29.69 -1.01
N GLN A 36 -1.64 29.11 -0.63
CA GLN A 36 -1.36 28.62 0.72
C GLN A 36 0.10 28.96 1.06
N THR A 37 0.38 29.12 2.35
CA THR A 37 1.77 29.28 2.82
C THR A 37 2.52 27.96 2.68
N LYS A 38 3.74 28.01 2.13
CA LYS A 38 4.57 26.81 1.94
C LYS A 38 5.08 26.33 3.30
N LYS A 39 4.68 25.12 3.70
CA LYS A 39 5.19 24.43 4.90
C LYS A 39 6.14 23.31 4.50
N TYR A 40 7.43 23.48 4.80
CA TYR A 40 8.47 22.51 4.45
C TYR A 40 8.75 21.56 5.62
N LEU A 41 7.97 20.48 5.74
CA LEU A 41 8.04 19.55 6.87
C LEU A 41 9.46 19.00 7.11
N PHE A 42 10.12 18.46 6.09
CA PHE A 42 11.46 17.88 6.26
C PHE A 42 12.54 18.93 6.55
N ARG A 43 12.40 20.17 6.05
CA ARG A 43 13.30 21.27 6.43
C ARG A 43 13.13 21.63 7.91
N ALA A 44 11.90 21.66 8.39
CA ALA A 44 11.60 21.91 9.80
C ALA A 44 12.14 20.79 10.70
N LEU A 45 11.98 19.52 10.31
CA LEU A 45 12.53 18.38 11.08
C LEU A 45 14.06 18.40 11.11
N ARG A 46 14.71 18.60 9.95
CA ARG A 46 16.18 18.68 9.81
C ARG A 46 16.79 19.84 10.62
N ALA A 47 16.04 20.92 10.84
CA ALA A 47 16.52 22.05 11.64
C ALA A 47 16.62 21.75 13.15
N THR A 48 16.03 20.63 13.62
CA THR A 48 16.10 20.23 15.03
C THR A 48 17.28 19.29 15.27
N LYS A 49 17.81 19.25 16.50
CA LYS A 49 18.90 18.34 16.90
C LYS A 49 18.56 16.83 16.83
N PHE A 50 17.27 16.49 16.71
CA PHE A 50 16.80 15.10 16.75
C PHE A 50 16.89 14.37 15.40
N PHE A 51 17.10 15.09 14.30
CA PHE A 51 17.15 14.52 12.96
C PHE A 51 18.50 14.80 12.30
N GLN A 52 19.16 13.73 11.85
CA GLN A 52 20.40 13.81 11.07
C GLN A 52 20.12 13.42 9.61
N THR A 53 21.06 13.71 8.71
CA THR A 53 20.95 13.39 7.27
C THR A 53 22.15 12.55 6.85
N THR A 54 21.88 11.50 6.08
CA THR A 54 22.90 10.61 5.49
C THR A 54 22.38 10.12 4.13
N GLU A 55 23.27 9.55 3.34
CA GLU A 55 22.93 8.84 2.10
C GLU A 55 22.93 7.33 2.37
N LEU A 56 21.96 6.60 1.79
CA LEU A 56 21.76 5.16 2.00
C LEU A 56 21.20 4.51 0.73
N ASP A 57 21.42 3.21 0.58
CA ASP A 57 20.76 2.41 -0.46
C ASP A 57 19.25 2.37 -0.22
N TRP A 58 18.46 2.38 -1.30
CA TRP A 58 17.00 2.38 -1.21
C TRP A 58 16.46 1.12 -0.51
N VAL A 59 17.06 -0.04 -0.78
CA VAL A 59 16.67 -1.30 -0.13
C VAL A 59 17.00 -1.28 1.36
N GLU A 60 18.15 -0.70 1.73
CA GLU A 60 18.51 -0.50 3.14
C GLU A 60 17.48 0.39 3.85
N ALA A 61 17.16 1.56 3.27
CA ALA A 61 16.15 2.46 3.82
C ALA A 61 14.78 1.78 3.91
N GLY A 62 14.38 0.99 2.91
CA GLY A 62 13.13 0.22 2.89
C GLY A 62 13.05 -0.81 4.01
N LEU A 63 14.13 -1.57 4.24
CA LEU A 63 14.23 -2.53 5.34
C LEU A 63 14.18 -1.84 6.71
N GLN A 64 14.85 -0.69 6.85
CA GLN A 64 14.79 0.13 8.07
C GLN A 64 13.36 0.62 8.35
N VAL A 65 12.64 1.14 7.35
CA VAL A 65 11.24 1.57 7.49
C VAL A 65 10.33 0.40 7.90
N CYS A 66 10.51 -0.78 7.31
CA CYS A 66 9.74 -1.97 7.68
C CYS A 66 9.98 -2.38 9.14
N ARG A 67 11.24 -2.40 9.58
CA ARG A 67 11.62 -2.71 10.97
C ARG A 67 11.08 -1.67 11.95
N GLN A 68 11.20 -0.38 11.63
CA GLN A 68 10.68 0.71 12.45
C GLN A 68 9.15 0.61 12.59
N GLY A 69 8.44 0.38 11.48
CA GLY A 69 6.99 0.20 11.49
C GLY A 69 6.54 -1.00 12.33
N TYR A 70 7.25 -2.14 12.21
CA TYR A 70 7.01 -3.32 13.05
C TYR A 70 7.17 -2.99 14.54
N ASN A 71 8.30 -2.37 14.91
CA ASN A 71 8.60 -2.00 16.29
C ASN A 71 7.58 -1.02 16.86
N MET A 72 7.18 0.01 16.10
CA MET A 72 6.18 0.99 16.53
C MET A 72 4.84 0.32 16.86
N LEU A 73 4.36 -0.57 16.00
CA LEU A 73 3.11 -1.29 16.23
C LEU A 73 3.24 -2.27 17.40
N ASN A 74 4.37 -2.97 17.52
CA ASN A 74 4.59 -3.93 18.59
C ASN A 74 4.72 -3.24 19.96
N LEU A 75 5.42 -2.10 20.04
CA LEU A 75 5.47 -1.26 21.25
C LEU A 75 4.08 -0.79 21.67
N LEU A 76 3.19 -0.48 20.72
CA LEU A 76 1.81 -0.12 21.04
C LEU A 76 1.00 -1.30 21.60
N ILE A 77 1.20 -2.52 21.09
CA ILE A 77 0.58 -3.75 21.60
C ILE A 77 1.04 -4.00 23.05
N HIS A 78 2.35 -3.95 23.30
CA HIS A 78 2.92 -4.14 24.62
C HIS A 78 2.52 -3.04 25.60
N ARG A 79 2.51 -1.77 25.17
CA ARG A 79 2.06 -0.63 26.00
C ARG A 79 0.61 -0.79 26.47
N LYS A 80 -0.24 -1.48 25.70
CA LYS A 80 -1.63 -1.80 26.08
C LYS A 80 -1.76 -3.10 26.90
N ASN A 81 -0.65 -3.74 27.26
CA ASN A 81 -0.58 -5.02 27.97
C ASN A 81 -1.40 -6.11 27.26
N LEU A 82 -1.21 -6.27 25.95
CA LEU A 82 -1.89 -7.24 25.10
C LEU A 82 -0.98 -8.42 24.76
N ASN A 83 -0.37 -9.05 25.77
CA ASN A 83 0.63 -10.12 25.60
C ASN A 83 0.08 -11.39 24.92
N TYR A 84 -1.24 -11.50 24.77
CA TYR A 84 -1.93 -12.57 24.08
C TYR A 84 -2.14 -12.31 22.58
N LEU A 85 -1.61 -11.21 22.05
CA LEU A 85 -1.54 -10.91 20.63
C LEU A 85 -0.10 -10.93 20.16
N HIS A 86 0.10 -11.49 18.97
CA HIS A 86 1.37 -11.50 18.27
C HIS A 86 1.22 -10.81 16.92
N LEU A 87 2.09 -9.84 16.65
CA LEU A 87 2.29 -9.26 15.33
C LEU A 87 3.46 -10.01 14.67
N ASP A 88 3.19 -10.71 13.56
CA ASP A 88 4.26 -11.34 12.78
C ASP A 88 4.98 -10.32 11.87
N TYR A 89 6.14 -10.71 11.33
CA TYR A 89 6.96 -9.82 10.48
C TYR A 89 6.33 -9.48 9.12
N ASN A 90 5.27 -10.19 8.73
CA ASN A 90 4.43 -9.87 7.57
C ASN A 90 3.20 -9.04 7.95
N PHE A 91 3.24 -8.44 9.14
CA PHE A 91 2.20 -7.57 9.70
C PHE A 91 0.85 -8.26 9.89
N ASN A 92 0.76 -9.58 10.07
CA ASN A 92 -0.47 -10.21 10.51
C ASN A 92 -0.58 -10.14 12.03
N LEU A 93 -1.73 -9.70 12.52
CA LEU A 93 -2.03 -9.70 13.94
C LEU A 93 -2.82 -10.98 14.29
N LYS A 94 -2.24 -11.85 15.12
CA LYS A 94 -2.82 -13.15 15.48
C LYS A 94 -2.93 -13.28 17.00
N PRO A 95 -3.99 -13.90 17.53
CA PRO A 95 -4.00 -14.30 18.94
C PRO A 95 -3.07 -15.50 19.15
N ILE A 96 -2.33 -15.53 20.25
CA ILE A 96 -1.45 -16.68 20.59
C ILE A 96 -2.22 -17.82 21.27
N LYS A 97 -3.41 -17.52 21.79
CA LYS A 97 -4.32 -18.45 22.46
C LYS A 97 -5.76 -18.04 22.20
N THR A 98 -6.71 -18.92 22.47
CA THR A 98 -8.13 -18.54 22.47
C THR A 98 -8.39 -17.45 23.50
N LEU A 99 -8.97 -16.33 23.06
CA LEU A 99 -9.19 -15.17 23.91
C LEU A 99 -10.53 -15.27 24.65
N THR A 100 -10.51 -14.92 25.94
CA THR A 100 -11.73 -14.68 26.70
C THR A 100 -12.49 -13.48 26.13
N THR A 101 -13.78 -13.36 26.47
CA THR A 101 -14.60 -12.20 26.07
C THR A 101 -14.00 -10.88 26.57
N LYS A 102 -13.37 -10.87 27.76
CA LYS A 102 -12.70 -9.68 28.33
C LYS A 102 -11.46 -9.30 27.54
N GLU A 103 -10.60 -10.26 27.22
CA GLU A 103 -9.41 -10.04 26.38
C GLU A 103 -9.80 -9.55 24.98
N ARG A 104 -10.78 -10.20 24.34
CA ARG A 104 -11.28 -9.82 23.01
C ARG A 104 -11.83 -8.40 22.96
N LYS A 105 -12.58 -7.97 23.98
CA LYS A 105 -13.08 -6.59 24.09
C LYS A 105 -11.93 -5.59 24.29
N LYS A 106 -10.96 -5.91 25.17
CA LYS A 106 -9.80 -5.05 25.46
C LYS A 106 -8.87 -4.89 24.26
N SER A 107 -8.71 -5.95 23.46
CA SER A 107 -7.75 -6.00 22.35
C SER A 107 -8.30 -5.54 21.01
N ARG A 108 -9.55 -5.06 20.97
CA ARG A 108 -10.20 -4.58 19.75
C ARG A 108 -9.56 -3.25 19.31
N PHE A 109 -8.66 -3.32 18.36
CA PHE A 109 -8.08 -2.14 17.72
C PHE A 109 -9.06 -1.49 16.73
N GLY A 110 -8.93 -0.18 16.56
CA GLY A 110 -9.72 0.59 15.59
C GLY A 110 -9.09 0.65 14.21
N ASN A 111 -9.78 1.34 13.29
CA ASN A 111 -9.35 1.47 11.89
C ASN A 111 -7.97 2.12 11.73
N ALA A 112 -7.56 3.06 12.60
CA ALA A 112 -6.26 3.71 12.50
C ALA A 112 -5.09 2.72 12.61
N PHE A 113 -5.13 1.84 13.62
CA PHE A 113 -4.12 0.80 13.80
C PHE A 113 -4.10 -0.16 12.61
N HIS A 114 -5.27 -0.68 12.23
CA HIS A 114 -5.34 -1.69 11.18
C HIS A 114 -5.03 -1.15 9.78
N LEU A 115 -5.44 0.08 9.47
CA LEU A 115 -5.09 0.72 8.20
C LEU A 115 -3.59 0.98 8.11
N THR A 116 -2.97 1.47 9.19
CA THR A 116 -1.51 1.66 9.25
C THR A 116 -0.76 0.34 9.09
N ARG A 117 -1.21 -0.71 9.79
CA ARG A 117 -0.65 -2.07 9.67
C ARG A 117 -0.71 -2.60 8.24
N GLU A 118 -1.84 -2.43 7.56
CA GLU A 118 -2.01 -2.89 6.17
C GLU A 118 -1.23 -2.05 5.15
N ILE A 119 -1.00 -0.74 5.41
CA ILE A 119 -0.08 0.08 4.62
C ILE A 119 1.35 -0.44 4.77
N LEU A 120 1.79 -0.71 6.01
CA LEU A 120 3.12 -1.27 6.27
C LEU A 120 3.29 -2.66 5.64
N ARG A 121 2.23 -3.48 5.62
CA ARG A 121 2.21 -4.76 4.90
C ARG A 121 2.46 -4.56 3.40
N LEU A 122 1.79 -3.59 2.76
CA LEU A 122 2.02 -3.30 1.35
C LEU A 122 3.47 -2.85 1.10
N THR A 123 3.99 -1.94 1.94
CA THR A 123 5.39 -1.49 1.85
C THR A 123 6.35 -2.67 1.98
N LYS A 124 6.11 -3.57 2.94
CA LYS A 124 6.91 -4.77 3.16
C LYS A 124 6.94 -5.69 1.94
N LEU A 125 5.79 -5.92 1.30
CA LEU A 125 5.72 -6.72 0.07
C LEU A 125 6.59 -6.13 -1.05
N ILE A 126 6.52 -4.82 -1.25
CA ILE A 126 7.33 -4.13 -2.26
C ILE A 126 8.81 -4.24 -1.92
N VAL A 127 9.21 -3.92 -0.68
CA VAL A 127 10.62 -4.00 -0.26
C VAL A 127 11.14 -5.43 -0.40
N ASP A 128 10.36 -6.44 0.01
CA ASP A 128 10.76 -7.85 -0.09
C ASP A 128 10.99 -8.29 -1.54
N THR A 129 10.17 -7.83 -2.50
CA THR A 129 10.42 -8.14 -3.92
C THR A 129 11.77 -7.60 -4.39
N HIS A 130 12.15 -6.39 -3.97
CA HIS A 130 13.48 -5.84 -4.26
C HIS A 130 14.60 -6.56 -3.51
N VAL A 131 14.38 -7.02 -2.28
CA VAL A 131 15.35 -7.82 -1.53
C VAL A 131 15.62 -9.14 -2.25
N GLN A 132 14.58 -9.85 -2.71
CA GLN A 132 14.75 -11.09 -3.46
C GLN A 132 15.56 -10.88 -4.75
N TYR A 133 15.31 -9.78 -5.45
CA TYR A 133 16.10 -9.40 -6.63
C TYR A 133 17.58 -9.15 -6.28
N ARG A 134 17.84 -8.39 -5.21
CA ARG A 134 19.21 -8.07 -4.78
C ARG A 134 19.97 -9.26 -4.21
N LEU A 135 19.27 -10.28 -3.71
CA LEU A 135 19.85 -11.56 -3.31
C LEU A 135 20.14 -12.49 -4.50
N GLY A 136 19.73 -12.13 -5.72
CA GLY A 136 19.91 -12.96 -6.92
C GLY A 136 18.93 -14.13 -7.00
N ASN A 137 17.87 -14.15 -6.18
CA ASN A 137 16.86 -15.22 -6.18
C ASN A 137 15.85 -15.08 -7.33
N VAL A 138 15.69 -13.86 -7.86
CA VAL A 138 14.81 -13.55 -8.98
C VAL A 138 15.50 -12.60 -9.95
N ASP A 139 15.14 -12.67 -11.23
CA ASP A 139 15.68 -11.78 -12.25
C ASP A 139 14.96 -10.42 -12.28
N ALA A 140 15.44 -9.51 -13.14
CA ALA A 140 14.89 -8.16 -13.28
C ALA A 140 13.46 -8.14 -13.87
N PHE A 141 13.13 -9.09 -14.75
CA PHE A 141 11.79 -9.19 -15.35
C PHE A 141 10.78 -9.72 -14.34
N GLN A 142 11.17 -10.71 -13.54
CA GLN A 142 10.39 -11.24 -12.42
C GLN A 142 10.17 -10.19 -11.33
N LEU A 143 11.17 -9.34 -11.06
CA LEU A 143 10.98 -8.17 -10.18
C LEU A 143 9.90 -7.23 -10.76
N ALA A 144 10.00 -6.88 -12.04
CA ALA A 144 9.05 -5.98 -12.68
C ALA A 144 7.62 -6.55 -12.68
N ASP A 145 7.46 -7.84 -12.99
CA ASP A 145 6.17 -8.52 -12.92
C ASP A 145 5.65 -8.63 -11.48
N GLY A 146 6.51 -8.94 -10.52
CA GLY A 146 6.16 -8.97 -9.09
C GLY A 146 5.64 -7.63 -8.57
N LEU A 147 6.25 -6.52 -9.00
CA LEU A 147 5.77 -5.17 -8.69
C LEU A 147 4.43 -4.88 -9.37
N GLN A 148 4.30 -5.20 -10.66
CA GLN A 148 3.06 -5.04 -11.41
C GLN A 148 1.91 -5.80 -10.74
N TYR A 149 2.15 -7.07 -10.40
CA TYR A 149 1.21 -7.93 -9.69
C TYR A 149 0.82 -7.33 -8.34
N THR A 150 1.81 -6.89 -7.56
CA THR A 150 1.59 -6.28 -6.23
C THR A 150 0.66 -5.08 -6.31
N PHE A 151 0.90 -4.14 -7.24
CA PHE A 151 0.05 -2.95 -7.40
C PHE A 151 -1.32 -3.25 -8.02
N ALA A 152 -1.43 -4.27 -8.86
CA ALA A 152 -2.70 -4.68 -9.44
C ALA A 152 -3.58 -5.48 -8.47
N HIS A 153 -2.99 -6.13 -7.46
CA HIS A 153 -3.68 -7.04 -6.54
C HIS A 153 -3.58 -6.61 -5.06
N VAL A 154 -3.42 -5.31 -4.79
CA VAL A 154 -3.41 -4.75 -3.42
C VAL A 154 -4.61 -5.23 -2.59
N GLY A 155 -5.80 -5.33 -3.18
CA GLY A 155 -7.00 -5.80 -2.48
C GLY A 155 -6.99 -7.29 -2.10
N GLN A 156 -6.16 -8.11 -2.75
CA GLN A 156 -6.02 -9.54 -2.45
C GLN A 156 -4.84 -9.79 -1.51
N LEU A 157 -3.71 -9.10 -1.74
CA LEU A 157 -2.48 -9.25 -0.96
C LEU A 157 -2.53 -8.56 0.40
N THR A 158 -3.39 -7.55 0.53
CA THR A 158 -3.65 -6.82 1.77
C THR A 158 -5.14 -6.87 2.12
N GLY A 159 -5.50 -6.30 3.27
CA GLY A 159 -6.87 -6.13 3.74
C GLY A 159 -7.31 -4.67 3.89
N MET A 160 -6.60 -3.70 3.31
CA MET A 160 -6.83 -2.26 3.57
C MET A 160 -8.28 -1.82 3.35
N TYR A 161 -8.97 -2.39 2.37
CA TYR A 161 -10.36 -2.06 2.04
C TYR A 161 -11.34 -2.34 3.19
N ARG A 162 -11.02 -3.28 4.10
CA ARG A 162 -11.82 -3.59 5.29
C ARG A 162 -11.83 -2.44 6.31
N TYR A 163 -10.76 -1.65 6.34
CA TYR A 163 -10.56 -0.56 7.30
C TYR A 163 -10.77 0.83 6.68
N LYS A 164 -10.76 0.92 5.34
CA LYS A 164 -11.16 2.11 4.57
C LYS A 164 -11.74 1.71 3.21
N TYR A 165 -13.05 1.52 3.15
CA TYR A 165 -13.74 1.01 1.95
C TYR A 165 -13.64 1.92 0.71
N ARG A 166 -13.43 3.24 0.90
CA ARG A 166 -13.21 4.18 -0.21
C ARG A 166 -12.03 3.78 -1.11
N LEU A 167 -11.08 2.98 -0.60
CA LEU A 167 -9.96 2.42 -1.36
C LEU A 167 -10.39 1.52 -2.53
N MET A 168 -11.62 0.99 -2.52
CA MET A 168 -12.19 0.25 -3.66
C MET A 168 -12.20 1.07 -4.95
N ARG A 169 -12.14 2.41 -4.88
CA ARG A 169 -11.92 3.25 -6.06
C ARG A 169 -10.56 2.97 -6.71
N GLN A 170 -9.48 2.94 -5.93
CA GLN A 170 -8.13 2.65 -6.42
C GLN A 170 -8.00 1.21 -6.90
N ILE A 171 -8.51 0.24 -6.14
CA ILE A 171 -8.42 -1.19 -6.52
C ILE A 171 -9.11 -1.44 -7.87
N ARG A 172 -10.30 -0.86 -8.10
CA ARG A 172 -10.99 -0.97 -9.40
C ARG A 172 -10.21 -0.29 -10.52
N MET A 173 -9.64 0.88 -10.27
CA MET A 173 -8.80 1.59 -11.25
C MET A 173 -7.56 0.78 -11.63
N CYS A 174 -6.85 0.17 -10.67
CA CYS A 174 -5.73 -0.72 -10.96
C CYS A 174 -6.15 -1.93 -11.80
N LYS A 175 -7.33 -2.50 -11.53
CA LYS A 175 -7.88 -3.60 -12.34
C LYS A 175 -8.19 -3.16 -13.77
N ASP A 176 -8.76 -1.97 -13.95
CA ASP A 176 -9.05 -1.40 -15.26
C ASP A 176 -7.75 -1.11 -16.05
N LEU A 177 -6.72 -0.58 -15.38
CA LEU A 177 -5.39 -0.39 -15.96
C LEU A 177 -4.74 -1.73 -16.35
N LYS A 178 -4.86 -2.76 -15.51
CA LYS A 178 -4.37 -4.11 -15.82
C LYS A 178 -5.00 -4.65 -17.11
N HIS A 179 -6.32 -4.52 -17.26
CA HIS A 179 -7.00 -4.96 -18.49
C HIS A 179 -6.47 -4.24 -19.73
N LEU A 180 -6.31 -2.92 -19.64
CA LEU A 180 -5.82 -2.08 -20.74
C LEU A 180 -4.39 -2.48 -21.15
N ILE A 181 -3.49 -2.58 -20.18
CA ILE A 181 -2.08 -2.88 -20.43
C ILE A 181 -1.94 -4.30 -21.01
N TYR A 182 -2.57 -5.31 -20.40
CA TYR A 182 -2.41 -6.70 -20.84
C TYR A 182 -2.92 -6.93 -22.25
N TYR A 183 -4.06 -6.34 -22.62
CA TYR A 183 -4.60 -6.49 -23.99
C TYR A 183 -3.79 -5.77 -25.05
N ARG A 184 -2.96 -4.79 -24.69
CA ARG A 184 -2.05 -4.15 -25.64
C ARG A 184 -0.66 -4.81 -25.65
N PHE A 185 -0.25 -5.39 -24.53
CA PHE A 185 1.07 -5.98 -24.35
C PHE A 185 1.17 -7.42 -24.86
N ASN A 186 0.09 -8.20 -24.73
CA ASN A 186 0.05 -9.62 -25.14
C ASN A 186 -0.51 -9.83 -26.55
N THR A 187 -0.54 -8.76 -27.35
CA THR A 187 -1.02 -8.76 -28.74
C THR A 187 0.16 -8.37 -29.62
#